data_AF-A0A6U3SCI2-F1
#
_entry.id   AF-A0A6U3SCI2-F1
#
_cell.length_a   1.000
_cell.length_b   1.000
_cell.length_c   1.000
_cell.angle_alpha   90.00
_cell.angle_beta   90.00
_cell.angle_gamma   90.00
#
_symmetry.space_group_name_H-M   'P 1'
#
loop_
_entity.id
_entity.type
_entity.pdbx_description
1 polymer ?
#
loop_
_entity_poly.entity_id
_entity_poly.type
_entity_poly.pdbx_seq_one_letter_code
_entity_poly.pdbx_strand_id
1 'polypeptide(L)'
;MADISQYKVGVVVSLEGCGGKSKSGKALKACAVNIGEEDTITVVTSASNIREQSRVVVAPVDSTFLNDEGELGTVKKATVGGVQSEGMLCDSRMLGWIGGGVGVAVNLPDTYEIGSTPPSSKPRRGGEGAQPEDAAAAAPAPGLFEKKLTKEEKKKIAEERRKARKAAKEAKAKEAAE
;
A
#
# COMPACT_ATOMS: atom_id res chain seq x y z
N MET A 1 -11.14 7.10 17.31
CA MET A 1 -11.15 6.42 15.99
C MET A 1 -10.68 7.45 14.98
N ALA A 2 -9.82 7.09 14.02
CA ALA A 2 -9.36 8.07 13.04
C ALA A 2 -10.49 8.38 12.04
N ASP A 3 -10.67 9.66 11.69
CA ASP A 3 -11.69 10.10 10.73
C ASP A 3 -11.20 9.85 9.30
N ILE A 4 -11.36 8.60 8.84
CA ILE A 4 -10.98 8.19 7.48
C ILE A 4 -11.73 8.96 6.37
N SER A 5 -12.85 9.62 6.71
CA SER A 5 -13.61 10.48 5.81
C SER A 5 -12.83 11.70 5.31
N GLN A 6 -11.77 12.10 6.03
CA GLN A 6 -10.92 13.23 5.65
C GLN A 6 -9.79 12.81 4.70
N TYR A 7 -9.55 11.50 4.57
CA TYR A 7 -8.49 10.98 3.72
C TYR A 7 -8.99 10.82 2.29
N LYS A 8 -8.06 10.96 1.35
CA LYS A 8 -8.34 10.82 -0.08
C LYS A 8 -7.44 9.77 -0.70
N VAL A 9 -7.98 9.00 -1.64
CA VAL A 9 -7.19 8.14 -2.51
C VAL A 9 -6.42 9.01 -3.50
N GLY A 10 -5.11 8.85 -3.54
CA GLY A 10 -4.24 9.56 -4.46
C GLY A 10 -3.38 8.62 -5.30
N VAL A 11 -2.88 9.11 -6.44
CA VAL A 11 -1.90 8.41 -7.26
C VAL A 11 -0.57 9.15 -7.22
N VAL A 12 0.51 8.41 -7.01
CA VAL A 12 1.87 8.97 -7.04
C VAL A 12 2.23 9.28 -8.50
N VAL A 13 2.39 10.55 -8.83
CA VAL A 13 2.79 11.00 -10.18
C VAL A 13 4.30 10.92 -10.34
N SER A 14 5.05 11.43 -9.36
CA SER A 14 6.51 11.51 -9.40
C SER A 14 7.13 11.14 -8.07
N LEU A 15 8.32 10.54 -8.11
CA LEU A 15 9.12 10.22 -6.93
C LEU A 15 10.52 10.82 -7.02
N GLU A 16 10.85 11.64 -6.04
CA GLU A 16 12.16 12.24 -5.89
C GLU A 16 12.80 11.84 -4.57
N GLY A 17 14.08 11.44 -4.63
CA GLY A 17 14.85 11.16 -3.43
C GLY A 17 15.18 12.45 -2.70
N CYS A 18 14.75 12.57 -1.45
CA CYS A 18 15.18 13.66 -0.60
C CYS A 18 16.46 13.24 0.13
N GLY A 19 17.49 14.09 0.11
CA GLY A 19 18.75 13.82 0.82
C GLY A 19 18.61 13.71 2.36
N GLY A 20 17.43 14.01 2.90
CA GLY A 20 17.10 13.89 4.31
C GLY A 20 16.90 12.45 4.78
N LYS A 21 17.30 12.19 6.04
CA LYS A 21 16.98 10.94 6.75
C LYS A 21 15.88 11.21 7.78
N SER A 22 14.96 10.27 7.93
CA SER A 22 14.01 10.25 9.06
C SER A 22 14.75 10.11 10.39
N LYS A 23 14.09 10.42 11.51
CA LYS A 23 14.57 10.15 12.88
C LYS A 23 15.01 8.70 13.07
N SER A 24 14.43 7.77 12.31
CA SER A 24 14.76 6.33 12.30
C SER A 24 15.86 5.94 11.29
N GLY A 25 16.58 6.90 10.70
CA GLY A 25 17.67 6.65 9.75
C GLY A 25 17.27 6.22 8.34
N LYS A 26 15.96 6.15 8.04
CA LYS A 26 15.45 5.81 6.70
C LYS A 26 15.56 6.99 5.74
N ALA A 27 15.94 6.74 4.50
CA ALA A 27 15.96 7.76 3.45
C ALA A 27 14.55 8.26 3.14
N LEU A 28 14.37 9.57 3.16
CA LEU A 28 13.12 10.23 2.84
C LEU A 28 12.96 10.37 1.33
N LYS A 29 11.73 10.27 0.84
CA LYS A 29 11.38 10.53 -0.55
C LYS A 29 10.27 11.56 -0.61
N ALA A 30 10.42 12.55 -1.46
CA ALA A 30 9.37 13.47 -1.83
C ALA A 30 8.55 12.82 -2.94
N CYS A 31 7.25 12.72 -2.73
CA CYS A 31 6.32 12.13 -3.69
C CYS A 31 5.32 13.20 -4.10
N ALA A 32 5.21 13.46 -5.40
CA ALA A 32 4.10 14.26 -5.93
C ALA A 32 2.90 13.33 -6.06
N VAL A 33 1.83 13.62 -5.33
CA VAL A 33 0.62 12.79 -5.30
C VAL A 33 -0.56 13.59 -5.82
N ASN A 34 -1.23 13.05 -6.83
CA ASN A 34 -2.49 13.59 -7.32
C ASN A 34 -3.64 12.99 -6.50
N ILE A 35 -4.42 13.83 -5.82
CA ILE A 35 -5.57 13.45 -4.99
C ILE A 35 -6.92 13.73 -5.67
N GLY A 36 -6.94 13.92 -6.98
CA GLY A 36 -8.16 14.22 -7.76
C GLY A 36 -8.51 15.71 -7.79
N GLU A 37 -7.58 16.56 -7.35
CA GLU A 37 -7.65 18.02 -7.45
C GLU A 37 -6.81 18.49 -8.67
N GLU A 38 -6.96 19.76 -9.06
CA GLU A 38 -6.20 20.34 -10.18
C GLU A 38 -4.68 20.34 -9.91
N ASP A 39 -4.29 20.53 -8.64
CA ASP A 39 -2.90 20.57 -8.20
C ASP A 39 -2.45 19.26 -7.54
N THR A 40 -1.23 18.82 -7.86
CA THR A 40 -0.57 17.72 -7.16
C THR A 40 0.06 18.20 -5.86
N ILE A 41 -0.19 17.47 -4.77
CA ILE A 41 0.41 17.80 -3.46
C ILE A 41 1.75 17.10 -3.28
N THR A 42 2.69 17.77 -2.63
CA THR A 42 3.98 17.16 -2.28
C THR A 42 3.89 16.51 -0.91
N VAL A 43 4.21 15.22 -0.84
CA VAL A 43 4.19 14.44 0.41
C VAL A 43 5.53 13.76 0.61
N VAL A 44 6.15 14.00 1.76
CA VAL A 44 7.40 13.33 2.13
C VAL A 44 7.10 12.05 2.88
N THR A 45 7.68 10.94 2.43
CA THR A 45 7.51 9.63 3.07
C THR A 45 8.83 8.90 3.26
N SER A 46 8.89 8.08 4.32
CA SER A 46 9.99 7.14 4.55
C SER A 46 9.65 5.71 4.12
N ALA A 47 8.44 5.51 3.59
CA ALA A 47 7.94 4.22 3.13
C ALA A 47 8.77 3.72 1.93
N SER A 48 9.26 2.49 2.02
CA SER A 48 10.07 1.87 0.96
C SER A 48 9.24 1.20 -0.14
N ASN A 49 7.95 1.00 0.11
CA ASN A 49 7.01 0.32 -0.80
C ASN A 49 6.30 1.27 -1.79
N ILE A 50 6.60 2.57 -1.72
CA ILE A 50 6.05 3.56 -2.63
C ILE A 50 6.76 3.52 -3.98
N ARG A 51 5.96 3.52 -5.05
CA ARG A 51 6.41 3.55 -6.45
C ARG A 51 5.58 4.57 -7.21
N GLU A 52 6.12 5.04 -8.32
CA GLU A 52 5.38 5.84 -9.29
C GLU A 52 4.13 5.08 -9.75
N GLN A 53 3.06 5.82 -10.05
CA GLN A 53 1.75 5.31 -10.44
C GLN A 53 1.08 4.39 -9.40
N SER A 54 1.61 4.30 -8.18
CA SER A 54 0.95 3.54 -7.12
C SER A 54 -0.21 4.35 -6.54
N ARG A 55 -1.37 3.72 -6.40
CA ARG A 55 -2.49 4.29 -5.65
C ARG A 55 -2.26 4.15 -4.16
N VAL A 56 -2.35 5.26 -3.46
CA VAL A 56 -2.06 5.41 -2.04
C VAL A 56 -3.18 6.17 -1.36
N VAL A 57 -3.21 6.13 -0.03
CA VAL A 57 -4.12 6.97 0.75
C VAL A 57 -3.33 8.12 1.34
N VAL A 58 -3.82 9.34 1.13
CA VAL A 58 -3.22 10.56 1.62
C VAL A 58 -4.17 11.23 2.62
N ALA A 59 -3.61 11.61 3.75
CA ALA A 59 -4.22 12.56 4.67
C ALA A 59 -3.77 13.97 4.28
N PRO A 60 -4.65 14.81 3.70
CA PRO A 60 -4.34 16.21 3.42
C PRO A 60 -4.14 17.01 4.71
N VAL A 61 -3.70 18.26 4.57
CA VAL A 61 -3.63 19.20 5.70
C VAL A 61 -4.96 19.31 6.44
N ASP A 62 -4.88 19.60 7.74
CA ASP A 62 -6.01 19.70 8.66
C ASP A 62 -6.75 18.37 8.92
N SER A 63 -6.26 17.25 8.37
CA SER A 63 -6.80 15.93 8.67
C SER A 63 -6.36 15.44 10.05
N THR A 64 -7.22 14.68 10.72
CA THR A 64 -6.89 13.98 11.97
C THR A 64 -6.25 12.63 11.67
N PHE A 65 -5.27 12.21 12.47
CA PHE A 65 -4.63 10.90 12.33
C PHE A 65 -4.27 10.32 13.69
N LEU A 66 -4.14 9.00 13.76
CA LEU A 66 -3.75 8.33 14.99
C LEU A 66 -2.23 8.11 15.03
N ASN A 67 -1.58 8.59 16.08
CA ASN A 67 -0.18 8.31 16.37
C ASN A 67 0.00 6.88 16.93
N ASP A 68 1.26 6.44 17.06
CA ASP A 68 1.57 5.11 17.62
C ASP A 68 1.08 4.95 19.07
N GLU A 69 1.09 6.06 19.83
CA GLU A 69 0.54 6.16 21.20
C GLU A 69 -1.00 6.13 21.26
N GLY A 70 -1.69 6.10 20.12
CA GLY A 70 -3.16 6.08 20.08
C GLY A 70 -3.80 7.46 20.24
N GLU A 71 -3.01 8.53 20.22
CA GLU A 71 -3.47 9.92 20.30
C GLU A 71 -3.84 10.47 18.91
N LEU A 72 -4.85 11.33 18.86
CA LEU A 72 -5.24 12.04 17.64
C LEU A 72 -4.29 13.23 17.41
N GLY A 73 -3.48 13.13 16.36
CA GLY A 73 -2.69 14.23 15.80
C GLY A 73 -3.41 14.91 14.64
N THR A 74 -3.00 16.13 14.29
CA THR A 74 -3.49 16.87 13.12
C THR A 74 -2.37 17.03 12.10
N VAL A 75 -2.65 16.73 10.84
CA VAL A 75 -1.69 16.93 9.74
C VAL A 75 -1.52 18.42 9.51
N LYS A 76 -0.30 18.92 9.70
CA LYS A 76 0.07 20.31 9.42
C LYS A 76 1.13 20.35 8.32
N LYS A 77 1.15 21.43 7.53
CA LYS A 77 2.24 21.70 6.60
C LYS A 77 3.54 21.80 7.38
N ALA A 78 4.51 20.96 7.04
CA ALA A 78 5.78 20.93 7.72
C ALA A 78 6.91 20.61 6.72
N THR A 79 8.07 21.23 6.96
CA THR A 79 9.26 20.96 6.17
C THR A 79 9.96 19.72 6.71
N VAL A 80 9.96 18.64 5.94
CA VAL A 80 10.56 17.36 6.31
C VAL A 80 11.75 17.09 5.40
N GLY A 81 12.95 17.05 5.96
CA GLY A 81 14.18 16.82 5.18
C GLY A 81 14.54 17.93 4.19
N GLY A 82 13.99 19.14 4.37
CA GLY A 82 14.20 20.28 3.45
C GLY A 82 13.14 20.41 2.36
N VAL A 83 12.15 19.51 2.32
CA VAL A 83 11.01 19.57 1.38
C VAL A 83 9.73 19.88 2.15
N GLN A 84 8.89 20.76 1.61
CA GLN A 84 7.59 21.08 2.19
C GLN A 84 6.62 19.92 1.93
N SER A 85 6.15 19.29 3.01
CA SER A 85 5.12 18.24 2.94
C SER A 85 3.76 18.85 3.26
N GLU A 86 2.81 18.71 2.34
CA GLU A 86 1.43 19.20 2.43
C GLU A 86 0.43 18.09 2.74
N GLY A 87 0.93 17.00 3.32
CA GLY A 87 0.14 15.86 3.68
C GLY A 87 1.01 14.76 4.28
N MET A 88 0.35 13.64 4.58
CA MET A 88 1.01 12.43 5.05
C MET A 88 0.39 11.21 4.38
N LEU A 89 1.22 10.24 4.00
CA LEU A 89 0.73 8.94 3.53
C LEU A 89 0.28 8.09 4.71
N CYS A 90 -0.91 7.54 4.63
CA CYS A 90 -1.47 6.69 5.67
C CYS A 90 -0.95 5.26 5.56
N ASP A 91 -0.67 4.64 6.71
CA ASP A 91 -0.43 3.21 6.82
C ASP A 91 -1.71 2.46 7.23
N SER A 92 -1.64 1.12 7.28
CA SER A 92 -2.79 0.31 7.68
C SER A 92 -3.30 0.67 9.08
N ARG A 93 -2.41 1.03 10.02
CA ARG A 93 -2.76 1.25 11.42
C ARG A 93 -3.51 2.56 11.59
N MET A 94 -3.10 3.60 10.86
CA MET A 94 -3.82 4.88 10.77
C MET A 94 -5.22 4.72 10.17
N LEU A 95 -5.40 3.83 9.21
CA LEU A 95 -6.72 3.51 8.63
C LEU A 95 -7.57 2.58 9.51
N GLY A 96 -7.05 2.10 10.64
CA GLY A 96 -7.72 1.11 11.47
C GLY A 96 -7.82 -0.28 10.83
N TRP A 97 -7.03 -0.54 9.78
CA TRP A 97 -7.01 -1.84 9.11
C TRP A 97 -6.23 -2.87 9.92
N ILE A 98 -6.81 -4.06 10.01
CA ILE A 98 -6.16 -5.21 10.65
C ILE A 98 -5.08 -5.75 9.70
N GLY A 99 -3.82 -5.60 10.10
CA GLY A 99 -2.66 -6.12 9.36
C GLY A 99 -1.93 -5.09 8.51
N GLY A 100 -0.66 -4.89 8.82
CA GLY A 100 0.26 -3.96 8.17
C GLY A 100 1.42 -3.64 9.11
N GLY A 101 2.54 -3.19 8.54
CA GLY A 101 3.68 -2.71 9.33
C GLY A 101 3.59 -1.20 9.52
N VAL A 102 4.03 -0.71 10.69
CA VAL A 102 4.12 0.73 10.96
C VAL A 102 5.05 1.39 9.94
N GLY A 103 4.58 2.47 9.31
CA GLY A 103 5.33 3.21 8.29
C GLY A 103 5.41 2.52 6.92
N VAL A 104 4.54 1.55 6.66
CA VAL A 104 4.31 0.98 5.32
C VAL A 104 3.08 1.66 4.74
N ALA A 105 3.28 2.46 3.69
CA ALA A 105 2.18 3.16 3.06
C ALA A 105 1.15 2.18 2.47
N VAL A 106 -0.12 2.52 2.55
CA VAL A 106 -1.19 1.68 1.99
C VAL A 106 -1.18 1.77 0.46
N ASN A 107 -1.16 0.62 -0.22
CA ASN A 107 -1.34 0.52 -1.66
C ASN A 107 -2.75 0.01 -1.96
N LEU A 108 -3.51 0.78 -2.74
CA LEU A 108 -4.85 0.40 -3.20
C LEU A 108 -4.81 -0.19 -4.62
N PRO A 109 -5.75 -1.09 -4.97
CA PRO A 109 -5.94 -1.52 -6.35
C PRO A 109 -6.54 -0.42 -7.22
N ASP A 110 -6.44 -0.60 -8.55
CA ASP A 110 -6.89 0.39 -9.53
C ASP A 110 -8.41 0.56 -9.64
N THR A 111 -9.16 -0.20 -8.85
CA THR A 111 -10.62 -0.11 -8.75
C THR A 111 -11.10 1.15 -8.02
N TYR A 112 -10.23 1.84 -7.25
CA TYR A 112 -10.60 3.01 -6.43
C TYR A 112 -10.26 4.32 -7.10
N GLU A 113 -11.25 5.14 -7.43
CA GLU A 113 -11.02 6.42 -8.11
C GLU A 113 -10.21 7.41 -7.26
N ILE A 114 -9.42 8.23 -7.94
CA ILE A 114 -8.60 9.26 -7.33
C ILE A 114 -9.54 10.32 -6.72
N GLY A 115 -9.27 10.75 -5.49
CA GLY A 115 -10.09 11.70 -4.73
C GLY A 115 -11.23 11.07 -3.93
N SER A 116 -11.50 9.77 -4.13
CA SER A 116 -12.49 9.06 -3.33
C SER A 116 -12.02 8.84 -1.89
N THR A 117 -12.96 8.60 -0.99
CA THR A 117 -12.67 8.19 0.38
C THR A 117 -12.09 6.77 0.41
N PRO A 118 -11.09 6.49 1.26
CA PRO A 118 -10.54 5.15 1.39
C PRO A 118 -11.55 4.22 2.07
N PRO A 119 -11.52 2.91 1.77
CA PRO A 119 -12.41 1.95 2.41
C PRO A 119 -12.04 1.76 3.90
N SER A 120 -13.05 1.58 4.75
CA SER A 120 -12.86 1.29 6.19
C SER A 120 -12.17 -0.05 6.48
N SER A 121 -11.96 -0.88 5.45
CA SER A 121 -11.29 -2.17 5.57
C SER A 121 -10.35 -2.43 4.39
N LYS A 122 -9.27 -3.15 4.67
CA LYS A 122 -8.27 -3.51 3.67
C LYS A 122 -8.92 -4.32 2.54
N PRO A 123 -8.81 -3.88 1.27
CA PRO A 123 -9.33 -4.65 0.15
C PRO A 123 -8.59 -5.99 0.11
N ARG A 124 -9.30 -7.09 0.34
CA ARG A 124 -8.71 -8.43 0.28
C ARG A 124 -8.27 -8.69 -1.16
N ARG A 125 -7.02 -9.08 -1.35
CA ARG A 125 -6.51 -9.56 -2.64
C ARG A 125 -7.10 -10.97 -2.89
N GLY A 126 -8.36 -11.03 -3.31
CA GLY A 126 -9.10 -12.25 -3.62
C GLY A 126 -10.39 -12.39 -2.81
N GLY A 127 -11.51 -11.96 -3.38
CA GLY A 127 -12.85 -12.12 -2.83
C GLY A 127 -13.71 -10.88 -3.06
N GLU A 128 -14.65 -11.02 -4.00
CA GLU A 128 -15.85 -10.23 -4.32
C GLU A 128 -16.25 -9.09 -3.35
N GLY A 129 -16.76 -8.02 -3.95
CA GLY A 129 -17.07 -6.72 -3.37
C GLY A 129 -17.73 -6.68 -1.98
N ALA A 130 -17.49 -5.56 -1.29
CA ALA A 130 -18.42 -5.05 -0.31
C ALA A 130 -18.32 -3.52 -0.31
N GLN A 131 -19.36 -2.90 -0.86
CA GLN A 131 -19.67 -1.50 -0.59
C GLN A 131 -19.91 -1.30 0.93
N PRO A 132 -19.74 -0.06 1.42
CA PRO A 132 -19.88 0.27 2.82
C PRO A 132 -21.34 0.57 3.12
N GLU A 133 -22.06 -0.29 3.85
CA GLU A 133 -23.22 0.16 4.62
C GLU A 133 -23.32 -0.60 5.95
N ASP A 134 -23.26 0.22 6.99
CA ASP A 134 -23.96 0.10 8.27
C ASP A 134 -23.62 -1.05 9.24
N ALA A 135 -23.88 -0.72 10.50
CA ALA A 135 -23.42 -1.40 11.68
C ALA A 135 -24.28 -2.63 12.02
N ALA A 136 -23.81 -3.34 13.04
CA ALA A 136 -24.53 -4.30 13.89
C ALA A 136 -24.49 -5.79 13.50
N ALA A 137 -23.76 -6.52 14.35
CA ALA A 137 -24.10 -7.82 14.92
C ALA A 137 -24.38 -9.01 13.98
N ALA A 138 -23.43 -9.95 13.94
CA ALA A 138 -23.61 -11.33 14.42
C ALA A 138 -22.37 -12.18 14.10
N ALA A 139 -21.79 -12.80 15.14
CA ALA A 139 -20.95 -13.98 14.98
C ALA A 139 -21.83 -15.21 14.64
N PRO A 140 -21.30 -16.39 14.26
CA PRO A 140 -19.93 -16.76 13.90
C PRO A 140 -19.86 -17.48 12.52
N ALA A 141 -18.81 -17.25 11.73
CA ALA A 141 -18.55 -18.07 10.54
C ALA A 141 -17.48 -19.16 10.83
N PRO A 142 -17.76 -20.45 10.54
CA PRO A 142 -16.87 -21.56 10.86
C PRO A 142 -15.69 -21.67 9.90
N GLY A 143 -14.52 -22.00 10.48
CA GLY A 143 -13.50 -22.89 9.88
C GLY A 143 -12.88 -22.50 8.54
N LEU A 144 -11.80 -21.71 8.57
CA LEU A 144 -10.89 -21.55 7.43
C LEU A 144 -9.49 -22.05 7.78
N PHE A 145 -9.40 -23.29 8.23
CA PHE A 145 -8.12 -23.95 8.54
C PHE A 145 -8.01 -25.31 7.87
N GLU A 146 -8.24 -25.40 6.55
CA GLU A 146 -7.94 -26.66 5.84
C GLU A 146 -7.67 -26.44 4.34
N LYS A 147 -6.42 -26.10 4.03
CA LYS A 147 -5.74 -26.65 2.85
C LYS A 147 -4.22 -26.56 3.02
N LYS A 148 -3.69 -27.45 3.86
CA LYS A 148 -2.29 -27.85 3.74
C LYS A 148 -2.14 -28.50 2.37
N LEU A 149 -1.54 -27.80 1.40
CA LEU A 149 -1.02 -28.42 0.20
C LEU A 149 -0.10 -29.57 0.62
N THR A 150 -0.42 -30.78 0.16
CA THR A 150 0.37 -31.96 0.48
C THR A 150 1.73 -31.88 -0.20
N LYS A 151 2.73 -32.50 0.42
CA LYS A 151 4.15 -32.49 0.01
C LYS A 151 4.37 -32.94 -1.45
N GLU A 152 3.43 -33.69 -2.02
CA GLU A 152 3.45 -34.15 -3.41
C GLU A 152 3.11 -33.06 -4.43
N GLU A 153 2.13 -32.20 -4.19
CA GLU A 153 1.77 -31.13 -5.13
C GLU A 153 2.89 -30.10 -5.26
N LYS A 154 3.54 -29.77 -4.13
CA LYS A 154 4.70 -28.85 -4.10
C LYS A 154 5.91 -29.44 -4.83
N LYS A 155 6.09 -30.77 -4.82
CA LYS A 155 7.17 -31.47 -5.54
C LYS A 155 6.91 -31.52 -7.05
N LYS A 156 5.66 -31.74 -7.47
CA LYS A 156 5.28 -31.74 -8.90
C LYS A 156 5.48 -30.37 -9.54
N ILE A 157 5.07 -29.29 -8.86
CA ILE A 157 5.27 -27.90 -9.34
C ILE A 157 6.77 -27.56 -9.47
N ALA A 158 7.61 -28.02 -8.52
CA ALA A 158 9.05 -27.80 -8.58
C ALA A 158 9.72 -28.58 -9.72
N GLU A 159 9.26 -29.79 -10.00
CA GLU A 159 9.83 -30.65 -11.05
C GLU A 159 9.45 -30.15 -12.46
N GLU A 160 8.19 -29.74 -12.67
CA GLU A 160 7.76 -29.10 -13.91
C GLU A 160 8.53 -27.81 -14.19
N ARG A 161 8.70 -26.96 -13.17
CA ARG A 161 9.43 -25.70 -13.33
C ARG A 161 10.92 -25.93 -13.64
N ARG A 162 11.49 -27.05 -13.16
CA ARG A 162 12.87 -27.46 -13.49
C ARG A 162 12.97 -28.05 -14.91
N LYS A 163 11.97 -28.81 -15.35
CA LYS A 163 11.88 -29.34 -16.72
C LYS A 163 11.70 -28.22 -17.74
N ALA A 164 10.80 -27.28 -17.50
CA ALA A 164 10.61 -26.10 -18.33
C ALA A 164 11.89 -25.25 -18.46
N ARG A 165 12.63 -25.06 -17.36
CA ARG A 165 13.90 -24.32 -17.38
C ARG A 165 15.01 -25.06 -18.12
N LYS A 166 15.03 -26.40 -18.10
CA LYS A 166 15.98 -27.20 -18.89
C LYS A 166 15.64 -27.15 -20.38
N ALA A 167 14.37 -27.33 -20.74
CA ALA A 167 13.91 -27.23 -22.12
C ALA A 167 14.19 -25.84 -22.71
N ALA A 168 13.94 -24.77 -21.95
CA ALA A 168 14.27 -23.40 -22.39
C ALA A 168 15.79 -23.17 -22.55
N LYS A 169 16.63 -23.86 -21.76
CA LYS A 169 18.09 -23.74 -21.85
C LYS A 169 18.66 -24.55 -23.02
N GLU A 170 18.09 -25.71 -23.32
CA GLU A 170 18.44 -26.51 -24.51
C GLU A 170 17.96 -25.86 -25.81
N ALA A 171 16.76 -25.25 -25.82
CA ALA A 171 16.29 -24.46 -26.95
C ALA A 171 17.21 -23.25 -27.21
N LYS A 172 17.58 -22.50 -26.17
CA LYS A 172 18.55 -21.39 -26.29
C LYS A 172 19.96 -21.83 -26.71
N ALA A 173 20.38 -23.05 -26.36
CA ALA A 173 21.70 -23.56 -26.75
C ALA A 173 21.74 -24.03 -28.20
N LYS A 174 20.62 -24.52 -28.74
CA LYS A 174 20.50 -24.87 -30.17
C LYS A 174 20.37 -23.64 -31.07
N GLU A 175 19.63 -22.62 -30.62
CA GLU A 175 19.48 -21.35 -31.37
C GLU A 175 20.77 -20.51 -31.40
N ALA A 176 21.73 -20.75 -30.50
CA ALA A 176 23.02 -20.06 -30.48
C ALA A 176 24.15 -20.81 -31.21
N ALA A 177 23.86 -21.98 -31.80
CA ALA A 177 24.84 -22.81 -32.50
C ALA A 177 24.52 -23.00 -34.00
N GLU A 178 23.48 -22.31 -34.50
CA GLU A 178 23.16 -22.16 -35.93
C GLU A 178 23.57 -20.77 -36.42
#